data_AF-A0A524QUW8-F1
#
_entry.id   AF-A0A524QUW8-F1
#
_cell.length_a   1.000
_cell.length_b   1.000
_cell.length_c   1.000
_cell.angle_alpha   90.00
_cell.angle_beta   90.00
_cell.angle_gamma   90.00
#
_symmetry.space_group_name_H-M   'P 1'
#
loop_
_entity.id
_entity.type
_entity.pdbx_description
1 polymer ?
#
loop_
_entity_poly.entity_id
_entity_poly.type
_entity_poly.pdbx_seq_one_letter_code
_entity_poly.pdbx_strand_id
1 'polypeptide(L)'
;MTFNMERIMELRKVALLTLIVAVLLSGAALAGGWQYSGVGARAKAMGGAYRGIADDGIGAYYNPAGLAFLKQNVFSLTGEISSPRPTATPNFEANGYGFGYLDGQKRYSNDESYLMGETSLFFRPTKDNNFVFGLAFFQGYDQNTTMDLYQLSPAYNSKLQMPDLNHRSNFDVITWQPTAAMKFSQDRVAVGVGLQINRGDILVDQVRLIDNPYPYPLNVRPYDKFAEIYSVDGYGFGIGANVGVQFKVSPKVTIGANYVSASKIKMTGDSKERIYMPFNDGFAHLYMDPQATAYQREVDSTFKGALIGNTGEFEVEMKLPSEFGVGFAYHPNDKTIVSVDLVYTRWSEFQDFQIKFDSLSRKTLQAEYFATWDAMFTDVTVPFQWKDKIKISIGLEKVLNE
;
A
#
# COMPACT_ATOMS: atom_id res chain seq x y z
N MET A 1 -31.94 1.12 -38.65
CA MET A 1 -31.60 0.31 -37.46
C MET A 1 -32.66 0.57 -36.40
N THR A 2 -33.73 -0.23 -36.38
CA THR A 2 -34.74 -0.17 -35.32
C THR A 2 -34.19 -0.94 -34.12
N PHE A 3 -33.78 -0.23 -33.07
CA PHE A 3 -33.44 -0.87 -31.81
C PHE A 3 -34.70 -1.56 -31.26
N ASN A 4 -34.64 -2.89 -31.09
CA ASN A 4 -35.76 -3.68 -30.59
C ASN A 4 -36.13 -3.19 -29.17
N MET A 5 -37.40 -2.85 -28.97
CA MET A 5 -37.94 -2.23 -27.76
C MET A 5 -37.78 -3.15 -26.52
N GLU A 6 -37.82 -4.47 -26.73
CA GLU A 6 -37.48 -5.47 -25.70
C GLU A 6 -36.04 -5.34 -25.21
N ARG A 7 -35.12 -5.02 -26.13
CA ARG A 7 -33.68 -4.88 -25.85
C ARG A 7 -33.39 -3.69 -24.95
N ILE A 8 -34.12 -2.59 -25.17
CA ILE A 8 -34.05 -1.38 -24.32
C ILE A 8 -34.61 -1.68 -22.93
N MET A 9 -35.70 -2.44 -22.85
CA MET A 9 -36.30 -2.84 -21.57
C MET A 9 -35.38 -3.75 -20.75
N GLU A 10 -34.73 -4.74 -21.38
CA GLU A 10 -33.78 -5.62 -20.68
C GLU A 10 -32.54 -4.87 -20.17
N LEU A 11 -31.98 -3.96 -20.97
CA LEU A 11 -30.88 -3.09 -20.53
C LEU A 11 -31.28 -2.20 -19.33
N ARG A 12 -32.51 -1.67 -19.34
CA ARG A 12 -33.03 -0.87 -18.22
C ARG A 12 -33.20 -1.69 -16.94
N LYS A 13 -33.67 -2.94 -17.04
CA LYS A 13 -33.80 -3.84 -15.88
C LYS A 13 -32.43 -4.17 -15.29
N VAL A 14 -31.44 -4.49 -16.14
CA VAL A 14 -30.07 -4.76 -15.69
C VAL A 14 -29.48 -3.52 -15.02
N ALA A 15 -29.59 -2.34 -15.64
CA ALA A 15 -29.10 -1.10 -15.07
C ALA A 15 -29.77 -0.77 -13.72
N LEU A 16 -31.08 -0.97 -13.60
CA LEU A 16 -31.83 -0.76 -12.36
C LEU A 16 -31.40 -1.76 -11.27
N LEU A 17 -31.20 -3.03 -11.62
CA LEU A 17 -30.72 -4.04 -10.69
C LEU A 17 -29.30 -3.72 -10.19
N THR A 18 -28.39 -3.35 -11.10
CA THR A 18 -27.04 -2.89 -10.76
C THR A 18 -27.07 -1.68 -9.83
N LEU A 19 -27.96 -0.71 -10.10
CA LEU A 19 -28.13 0.47 -9.26
C LEU A 19 -28.66 0.10 -7.86
N ILE A 20 -29.65 -0.79 -7.76
CA ILE A 20 -30.19 -1.25 -6.47
C ILE A 20 -29.11 -1.98 -5.66
N VAL A 21 -28.35 -2.88 -6.30
CA VAL A 21 -27.24 -3.59 -5.65
C VAL A 21 -26.15 -2.62 -5.17
N ALA A 22 -25.78 -1.64 -6.00
CA ALA A 22 -24.81 -0.61 -5.63
C ALA A 22 -25.29 0.26 -4.45
N VAL A 23 -26.57 0.63 -4.41
CA VAL A 23 -27.16 1.41 -3.31
C VAL A 23 -27.19 0.59 -2.02
N LEU A 24 -27.59 -0.68 -2.09
CA LEU A 24 -27.68 -1.56 -0.90
C LEU A 24 -26.30 -1.91 -0.31
N LEU A 25 -25.24 -1.91 -1.12
CA LEU A 25 -23.87 -2.25 -0.68
C LEU A 25 -23.03 -1.02 -0.29
N SER A 26 -23.50 0.20 -0.54
CA SER A 26 -22.75 1.44 -0.28
C SER A 26 -22.44 1.70 1.21
N GLY A 27 -23.20 1.09 2.14
CA GLY A 27 -23.02 1.26 3.59
C GLY A 27 -22.03 0.31 4.27
N ALA A 28 -21.39 -0.62 3.53
CA ALA A 28 -20.55 -1.69 4.10
C ALA A 28 -19.08 -1.66 3.63
N ALA A 29 -18.60 -0.52 3.11
CA ALA A 29 -17.22 -0.38 2.68
C ALA A 29 -16.28 -0.33 3.90
N LEU A 30 -15.64 -1.47 4.20
CA LEU A 30 -14.56 -1.56 5.18
C LEU A 30 -13.20 -1.36 4.49
N ALA A 31 -12.26 -0.69 5.16
CA ALA A 31 -10.90 -0.54 4.64
C ALA A 31 -10.23 -1.90 4.41
N GLY A 32 -9.79 -2.15 3.18
CA GLY A 32 -9.13 -3.40 2.72
C GLY A 32 -7.63 -3.48 3.01
N GLY A 33 -7.05 -2.47 3.66
CA GLY A 33 -5.60 -2.31 3.82
C GLY A 33 -4.96 -1.76 2.54
N TRP A 34 -3.66 -2.02 2.37
CA TRP A 34 -2.88 -1.61 1.18
C TRP A 34 -2.99 -2.56 -0.01
N GLN A 35 -3.72 -3.67 0.14
CA GLN A 35 -3.95 -4.59 -0.97
C GLN A 35 -4.82 -3.90 -2.01
N TYR A 36 -4.37 -3.97 -3.25
CA TYR A 36 -5.09 -3.40 -4.36
C TYR A 36 -6.42 -4.14 -4.61
N SER A 37 -7.43 -3.46 -5.16
CA SER A 37 -8.82 -3.96 -5.26
C SER A 37 -9.05 -5.04 -6.34
N GLY A 38 -8.02 -5.86 -6.62
CA GLY A 38 -8.03 -6.93 -7.59
C GLY A 38 -7.10 -6.66 -8.76
N VAL A 39 -6.85 -7.70 -9.54
CA VAL A 39 -6.04 -7.68 -10.78
C VAL A 39 -6.96 -8.12 -11.92
N GLY A 40 -6.78 -7.60 -13.14
CA GLY A 40 -7.48 -8.04 -14.35
C GLY A 40 -8.84 -7.37 -14.58
N ALA A 41 -9.03 -6.83 -15.78
CA ALA A 41 -10.26 -6.09 -16.15
C ALA A 41 -11.55 -6.90 -15.96
N ARG A 42 -11.57 -8.18 -16.39
CA ARG A 42 -12.74 -9.06 -16.24
C ARG A 42 -13.03 -9.38 -14.78
N ALA A 43 -12.00 -9.74 -14.02
CA ALA A 43 -12.15 -10.05 -12.60
C ALA A 43 -12.61 -8.82 -11.79
N LYS A 44 -12.11 -7.62 -12.12
CA LYS A 44 -12.58 -6.35 -11.54
C LYS A 44 -14.02 -6.02 -11.89
N ALA A 45 -14.44 -6.23 -13.15
CA ALA A 45 -15.83 -6.09 -13.55
C ALA A 45 -16.76 -7.06 -12.79
N MET A 46 -16.22 -8.20 -12.33
CA MET A 46 -16.87 -9.17 -11.45
C MET A 46 -16.70 -8.86 -9.95
N GLY A 47 -16.29 -7.64 -9.59
CA GLY A 47 -16.10 -7.23 -8.19
C GLY A 47 -14.98 -7.99 -7.46
N GLY A 48 -14.09 -8.65 -8.20
CA GLY A 48 -13.04 -9.54 -7.67
C GLY A 48 -13.50 -10.98 -7.38
N ALA A 49 -14.75 -11.34 -7.71
CA ALA A 49 -15.31 -12.68 -7.49
C ALA A 49 -14.86 -13.66 -8.59
N TYR A 50 -13.60 -14.09 -8.52
CA TYR A 50 -12.95 -14.79 -9.64
C TYR A 50 -12.30 -16.13 -9.27
N ARG A 51 -12.24 -16.54 -8.00
CA ARG A 51 -11.60 -17.80 -7.57
C ARG A 51 -12.31 -19.05 -8.05
N GLY A 52 -13.64 -18.98 -8.17
CA GLY A 52 -14.47 -20.04 -8.75
C GLY A 52 -14.46 -20.07 -10.28
N ILE A 53 -14.02 -18.98 -10.93
CA ILE A 53 -13.93 -18.81 -12.38
C ILE A 53 -12.50 -19.12 -12.84
N ALA A 54 -11.56 -18.19 -12.60
CA ALA A 54 -10.11 -18.29 -12.82
C ALA A 54 -9.68 -18.94 -14.14
N ASP A 55 -10.42 -18.70 -15.22
CA ASP A 55 -10.31 -19.38 -16.50
C ASP A 55 -9.63 -18.53 -17.59
N ASP A 56 -8.81 -17.55 -17.19
CA ASP A 56 -7.92 -16.77 -18.03
C ASP A 56 -6.52 -16.63 -17.40
N GLY A 57 -5.62 -15.88 -18.05
CA GLY A 57 -4.25 -15.72 -17.57
C GLY A 57 -4.10 -15.01 -16.23
N ILE A 58 -5.11 -14.23 -15.79
CA ILE A 58 -5.13 -13.62 -14.45
C ILE A 58 -5.61 -14.60 -13.38
N GLY A 59 -6.07 -15.80 -13.77
CA GLY A 59 -6.26 -16.94 -12.86
C GLY A 59 -5.03 -17.22 -11.99
N ALA A 60 -3.81 -16.91 -12.45
CA ALA A 60 -2.60 -17.00 -11.65
C ALA A 60 -2.66 -16.18 -10.33
N TYR A 61 -3.30 -15.01 -10.33
CA TYR A 61 -3.49 -14.19 -9.12
C TYR A 61 -4.59 -14.75 -8.22
N TYR A 62 -5.78 -15.05 -8.79
CA TYR A 62 -6.94 -15.44 -7.99
C TYR A 62 -6.94 -16.92 -7.57
N ASN A 63 -6.68 -17.84 -8.48
CA ASN A 63 -6.64 -19.28 -8.20
C ASN A 63 -5.86 -20.01 -9.31
N PRO A 64 -4.57 -20.34 -9.08
CA PRO A 64 -3.73 -21.02 -10.06
C PRO A 64 -4.32 -22.32 -10.63
N ALA A 65 -5.18 -23.03 -9.88
CA ALA A 65 -5.80 -24.25 -10.37
C ALA A 65 -6.70 -24.03 -11.59
N GLY A 66 -7.33 -22.85 -11.70
CA GLY A 66 -8.21 -22.52 -12.81
C GLY A 66 -7.52 -22.50 -14.18
N LEU A 67 -6.23 -22.21 -14.18
CA LEU A 67 -5.40 -22.24 -15.39
C LEU A 67 -5.38 -23.61 -16.06
N ALA A 68 -5.59 -24.70 -15.31
CA ALA A 68 -5.62 -26.04 -15.87
C ALA A 68 -6.83 -26.25 -16.83
N PHE A 69 -7.86 -25.41 -16.72
CA PHE A 69 -9.05 -25.41 -17.58
C PHE A 69 -8.94 -24.50 -18.81
N LEU A 70 -7.80 -23.82 -19.02
CA LEU A 70 -7.55 -23.07 -20.25
C LEU A 70 -7.66 -24.00 -21.47
N LYS A 71 -8.49 -23.59 -22.45
CA LYS A 71 -8.72 -24.35 -23.68
C LYS A 71 -7.63 -24.13 -24.73
N GLN A 72 -6.85 -23.07 -24.59
CA GLN A 72 -5.86 -22.61 -25.55
C GLN A 72 -4.71 -21.90 -24.84
N ASN A 73 -3.61 -21.67 -25.55
CA ASN A 73 -2.54 -20.80 -25.07
C ASN A 73 -3.10 -19.38 -24.91
N VAL A 74 -2.75 -18.72 -23.83
CA VAL A 74 -3.25 -17.39 -23.49
C VAL A 74 -2.09 -16.43 -23.42
N PHE A 75 -2.23 -15.30 -24.12
CA PHE A 75 -1.49 -14.08 -23.84
C PHE A 75 -2.51 -13.05 -23.38
N SER A 76 -2.21 -12.32 -22.30
CA SER A 76 -3.06 -11.23 -21.82
C SER A 76 -2.23 -10.01 -21.50
N LEU A 77 -2.79 -8.85 -21.82
CA LEU A 77 -2.25 -7.54 -21.48
C LEU A 77 -3.40 -6.68 -20.99
N THR A 78 -3.27 -6.16 -19.77
CA THR A 78 -4.23 -5.23 -19.17
C THR A 78 -3.46 -3.98 -18.76
N GLY A 79 -4.02 -2.82 -19.07
CA GLY A 79 -3.56 -1.54 -18.56
C GLY A 79 -4.70 -0.86 -17.83
N GLU A 80 -4.40 -0.27 -16.69
CA GLU A 80 -5.37 0.41 -15.84
C GLU A 80 -4.85 1.76 -15.39
N ILE A 81 -5.73 2.76 -15.39
CA ILE A 81 -5.44 4.08 -14.85
C ILE A 81 -6.21 4.22 -13.55
N SER A 82 -5.47 4.41 -12.45
CA SER A 82 -6.03 4.65 -11.12
C SER A 82 -5.76 6.09 -10.69
N SER A 83 -6.79 6.80 -10.23
CA SER A 83 -6.70 8.19 -9.77
C SER A 83 -7.30 8.33 -8.37
N PRO A 84 -6.61 7.83 -7.32
CA PRO A 84 -7.10 7.96 -5.96
C PRO A 84 -7.14 9.42 -5.51
N ARG A 85 -8.08 9.74 -4.61
CA ARG A 85 -8.31 11.08 -4.05
C ARG A 85 -8.53 11.02 -2.52
N PRO A 86 -7.57 10.50 -1.74
CA PRO A 86 -7.71 10.47 -0.29
C PRO A 86 -7.78 11.90 0.29
N THR A 87 -8.48 12.01 1.43
CA THR A 87 -8.56 13.25 2.20
C THR A 87 -8.24 12.96 3.65
N ALA A 88 -7.55 13.89 4.31
CA ALA A 88 -7.23 13.80 5.73
C ALA A 88 -7.71 15.05 6.46
N THR A 89 -7.98 14.94 7.75
CA THR A 89 -8.22 16.09 8.63
C THR A 89 -7.36 15.88 9.87
N PRO A 90 -6.16 16.48 9.93
CA PRO A 90 -5.27 16.34 11.07
C PRO A 90 -5.95 16.74 12.38
N ASN A 91 -5.58 16.05 13.46
CA ASN A 91 -5.96 16.40 14.82
C ASN A 91 -4.84 15.94 15.77
N PHE A 92 -3.78 16.74 15.82
CA PHE A 92 -2.56 16.51 16.58
C PHE A 92 -2.40 17.52 17.73
N GLU A 93 -3.51 17.95 18.33
CA GLU A 93 -3.50 18.88 19.45
C GLU A 93 -3.20 18.18 20.79
N ALA A 94 -2.42 18.84 21.67
CA ALA A 94 -2.26 18.44 23.07
C ALA A 94 -2.61 19.58 24.01
N ASN A 95 -3.50 19.28 24.98
CA ASN A 95 -4.05 20.24 25.94
C ASN A 95 -4.74 21.45 25.28
N GLY A 96 -5.33 21.27 24.08
CA GLY A 96 -6.05 22.33 23.35
C GLY A 96 -5.14 23.25 22.53
N TYR A 97 -3.92 22.83 22.22
CA TYR A 97 -2.98 23.58 21.38
C TYR A 97 -2.36 22.67 20.32
N GLY A 98 -2.25 23.18 19.10
CA GLY A 98 -1.59 22.50 17.98
C GLY A 98 -0.08 22.74 17.96
N PHE A 99 0.63 21.88 17.22
CA PHE A 99 2.09 21.91 17.08
C PHE A 99 2.55 22.22 15.65
N GLY A 100 1.71 22.84 14.83
CA GLY A 100 2.00 23.16 13.43
C GLY A 100 1.30 22.26 12.42
N TYR A 101 0.72 21.13 12.86
CA TYR A 101 -0.23 20.41 12.02
C TYR A 101 -1.42 21.31 11.67
N LEU A 102 -1.97 21.13 10.46
CA LEU A 102 -3.13 21.87 9.95
C LEU A 102 -4.43 21.30 10.55
N ASP A 103 -4.50 21.34 11.88
CA ASP A 103 -5.54 20.70 12.68
C ASP A 103 -6.94 21.24 12.36
N GLY A 104 -7.92 20.33 12.28
CA GLY A 104 -9.31 20.64 11.94
C GLY A 104 -9.53 21.07 10.48
N GLN A 105 -8.48 21.21 9.67
CA GLN A 105 -8.58 21.56 8.26
C GLN A 105 -8.63 20.32 7.39
N LYS A 106 -9.67 20.19 6.56
CA LYS A 106 -9.74 19.11 5.57
C LYS A 106 -8.70 19.35 4.47
N ARG A 107 -7.75 18.43 4.36
CA ARG A 107 -6.67 18.41 3.37
C ARG A 107 -6.96 17.38 2.29
N TYR A 108 -6.56 17.71 1.07
CA TYR A 108 -6.67 16.85 -0.11
C TYR A 108 -5.28 16.38 -0.50
N SER A 109 -5.17 15.15 -0.98
CA SER A 109 -3.93 14.72 -1.61
C SER A 109 -3.70 15.49 -2.91
N ASN A 110 -2.45 15.52 -3.35
CA ASN A 110 -2.16 15.92 -4.71
C ASN A 110 -2.85 14.99 -5.71
N ASP A 111 -3.23 15.59 -6.83
CA ASP A 111 -3.88 14.90 -7.93
C ASP A 111 -2.85 14.07 -8.69
N GLU A 112 -2.71 12.81 -8.33
CA GLU A 112 -1.84 11.86 -9.02
C GLU A 112 -2.69 10.79 -9.73
N SER A 113 -2.16 10.23 -10.82
CA SER A 113 -2.77 9.13 -11.56
C SER A 113 -1.68 8.17 -12.00
N TYR A 114 -1.93 6.88 -11.81
CA TYR A 114 -0.93 5.84 -12.01
C TYR A 114 -1.41 4.86 -13.07
N LEU A 115 -0.48 4.44 -13.93
CA LEU A 115 -0.72 3.38 -14.90
C LEU A 115 -0.23 2.07 -14.30
N MET A 116 -1.16 1.15 -14.09
CA MET A 116 -0.88 -0.19 -13.61
C MET A 116 -0.96 -1.16 -14.77
N GLY A 117 0.09 -1.96 -14.93
CA GLY A 117 0.23 -2.92 -16.02
C GLY A 117 0.19 -4.35 -15.51
N GLU A 118 -0.55 -5.19 -16.21
CA GLU A 118 -0.63 -6.62 -15.92
C GLU A 118 -0.44 -7.39 -17.22
N THR A 119 0.31 -8.48 -17.17
CA THR A 119 0.44 -9.36 -18.33
C THR A 119 0.58 -10.81 -17.91
N SER A 120 0.20 -11.71 -18.80
CA SER A 120 0.41 -13.13 -18.58
C SER A 120 0.60 -13.87 -19.89
N LEU A 121 1.31 -14.98 -19.79
CA LEU A 121 1.56 -15.91 -20.88
C LEU A 121 1.46 -17.34 -20.35
N PHE A 122 0.50 -18.10 -20.86
CA PHE A 122 0.25 -19.48 -20.45
C PHE A 122 0.22 -20.41 -21.64
N PHE A 123 0.94 -21.51 -21.51
CA PHE A 123 1.11 -22.54 -22.51
C PHE A 123 0.49 -23.86 -22.06
N ARG A 124 -0.30 -24.42 -22.97
CA ARG A 124 -0.84 -25.77 -22.91
C ARG A 124 -0.22 -26.55 -24.07
N PRO A 125 0.68 -27.51 -23.83
CA PRO A 125 1.47 -28.16 -24.89
C PRO A 125 0.62 -28.80 -25.99
N THR A 126 -0.51 -29.42 -25.62
CA THR A 126 -1.48 -30.00 -26.57
C THR A 126 -2.91 -29.75 -26.06
N LYS A 127 -3.91 -29.77 -26.95
CA LYS A 127 -5.32 -29.57 -26.56
C LYS A 127 -5.78 -30.53 -25.46
N ASP A 128 -5.34 -31.79 -25.52
CA ASP A 128 -5.71 -32.83 -24.56
C ASP A 128 -4.80 -32.89 -23.32
N ASN A 129 -3.75 -32.05 -23.24
CA ASN A 129 -2.83 -32.08 -22.10
C ASN A 129 -3.52 -31.63 -20.81
N ASN A 130 -3.33 -32.34 -19.72
CA ASN A 130 -3.88 -31.95 -18.42
C ASN A 130 -3.03 -30.91 -17.69
N PHE A 131 -1.87 -30.56 -18.25
CA PHE A 131 -0.91 -29.63 -17.68
C PHE A 131 -0.87 -28.29 -18.43
N VAL A 132 -0.80 -27.21 -17.66
CA VAL A 132 -0.60 -25.84 -18.12
C VAL A 132 0.51 -25.21 -17.31
N PHE A 133 1.38 -24.44 -17.95
CA PHE A 133 2.41 -23.67 -17.27
C PHE A 133 2.59 -22.31 -17.93
N GLY A 134 3.14 -21.35 -17.19
CA GLY A 134 3.32 -20.02 -17.70
C GLY A 134 3.84 -19.05 -16.66
N LEU A 135 3.71 -17.77 -16.98
CA LEU A 135 4.16 -16.65 -16.16
C LEU A 135 3.07 -15.58 -16.15
N ALA A 136 2.78 -15.06 -14.97
CA ALA A 136 2.00 -13.84 -14.81
C ALA A 136 2.87 -12.73 -14.21
N PHE A 137 2.56 -11.49 -14.57
CA PHE A 137 3.10 -10.27 -14.00
C PHE A 137 1.93 -9.37 -13.61
N PHE A 138 1.90 -8.91 -12.36
CA PHE A 138 0.84 -8.06 -11.84
C PHE A 138 1.34 -7.23 -10.66
N GLN A 139 0.64 -6.14 -10.35
CA GLN A 139 0.87 -5.32 -9.17
C GLN A 139 -0.21 -5.64 -8.12
N GLY A 140 0.19 -6.27 -7.01
CA GLY A 140 -0.73 -6.73 -5.97
C GLY A 140 -1.02 -5.68 -4.89
N TYR A 141 -0.11 -4.72 -4.73
CA TYR A 141 -0.17 -3.63 -3.76
C TYR A 141 0.26 -2.35 -4.47
N ASP A 142 -0.49 -1.29 -4.24
CA ASP A 142 -0.23 0.06 -4.73
C ASP A 142 -0.91 1.03 -3.77
N GLN A 143 -0.11 1.92 -3.19
CA GLN A 143 -0.57 3.05 -2.39
C GLN A 143 0.38 4.21 -2.61
N ASN A 144 -0.10 5.27 -3.24
CA ASN A 144 0.63 6.51 -3.32
C ASN A 144 -0.24 7.69 -2.88
N THR A 145 0.23 8.43 -1.88
CA THR A 145 -0.41 9.60 -1.32
C THR A 145 0.63 10.65 -0.98
N THR A 146 0.43 11.85 -1.52
CA THR A 146 1.20 13.05 -1.16
C THR A 146 0.25 14.10 -0.60
N MET A 147 0.56 14.61 0.59
CA MET A 147 -0.25 15.60 1.31
C MET A 147 0.60 16.66 1.99
N ASP A 148 0.02 17.86 2.08
CA ASP A 148 0.48 18.93 2.95
C ASP A 148 -0.36 18.94 4.25
N LEU A 149 0.25 18.47 5.34
CA LEU A 149 -0.43 18.36 6.64
C LEU A 149 0.21 19.21 7.75
N TYR A 150 1.37 19.82 7.50
CA TYR A 150 2.17 20.50 8.52
C TYR A 150 2.77 21.81 8.00
N GLN A 151 2.67 22.85 8.81
CA GLN A 151 3.35 24.13 8.59
C GLN A 151 4.23 24.47 9.78
N LEU A 152 5.40 25.06 9.51
CA LEU A 152 6.25 25.57 10.57
C LEU A 152 5.66 26.88 11.11
N SER A 153 5.30 26.90 12.40
CA SER A 153 4.76 28.11 13.02
C SER A 153 5.80 29.25 12.99
N PRO A 154 5.43 30.47 12.55
CA PRO A 154 6.35 31.62 12.62
C PRO A 154 6.82 31.95 14.05
N ALA A 155 6.05 31.58 15.08
CA ALA A 155 6.44 31.75 16.47
C ALA A 155 7.53 30.74 16.90
N TYR A 156 7.59 29.59 16.23
CA TYR A 156 8.63 28.58 16.43
C TYR A 156 9.90 28.94 15.68
N ASN A 157 9.78 29.25 14.38
CA ASN A 157 10.90 29.66 13.55
C ASN A 157 10.40 30.57 12.42
N SER A 158 10.86 31.82 12.41
CA SER A 158 10.50 32.83 11.41
C SER A 158 11.47 32.92 10.22
N LYS A 159 12.53 32.10 10.21
CA LYS A 159 13.60 32.11 9.19
C LYS A 159 13.49 30.95 8.19
N LEU A 160 12.91 29.83 8.60
CA LEU A 160 12.78 28.64 7.76
C LEU A 160 11.34 28.44 7.30
N GLN A 161 11.19 27.75 6.18
CA GLN A 161 9.91 27.27 5.67
C GLN A 161 9.97 25.76 5.48
N MET A 162 8.88 25.08 5.84
CA MET A 162 8.70 23.67 5.53
C MET A 162 8.38 23.51 4.04
N PRO A 163 8.78 22.39 3.41
CA PRO A 163 8.31 22.08 2.07
C PRO A 163 6.79 21.86 2.08
N ASP A 164 6.12 22.30 1.01
CA ASP A 164 4.67 22.09 0.83
C ASP A 164 4.32 20.59 0.82
N LEU A 165 5.24 19.72 0.40
CA LEU A 165 5.05 18.27 0.39
C LEU A 165 5.80 17.66 1.58
N ASN A 166 5.10 17.52 2.70
CA ASN A 166 5.69 17.10 3.98
C ASN A 166 5.15 15.77 4.52
N HIS A 167 4.13 15.19 3.87
CA HIS A 167 3.63 13.85 4.14
C HIS A 167 3.42 13.09 2.82
N ARG A 168 4.41 12.28 2.44
CA ARG A 168 4.39 11.43 1.26
C ARG A 168 4.52 9.97 1.67
N SER A 169 3.73 9.11 1.07
CA SER A 169 3.83 7.66 1.21
C SER A 169 3.63 7.06 -0.17
N ASN A 170 4.61 6.31 -0.64
CA ASN A 170 4.49 5.42 -1.79
C ASN A 170 4.87 3.99 -1.37
N PHE A 171 4.00 3.03 -1.66
CA PHE A 171 4.23 1.63 -1.42
C PHE A 171 3.67 0.80 -2.59
N ASP A 172 4.56 0.15 -3.32
CA ASP A 172 4.22 -0.64 -4.49
C ASP A 172 4.81 -2.05 -4.36
N VAL A 173 4.06 -3.06 -4.81
CA VAL A 173 4.59 -4.43 -4.95
C VAL A 173 4.18 -5.00 -6.29
N ILE A 174 5.19 -5.22 -7.13
CA ILE A 174 5.07 -5.97 -8.37
C ILE A 174 5.48 -7.42 -8.15
N THR A 175 4.76 -8.33 -8.80
CA THR A 175 4.94 -9.76 -8.65
C THR A 175 5.15 -10.40 -10.00
N TRP A 176 6.24 -11.17 -10.14
CA TRP A 176 6.38 -12.17 -11.18
C TRP A 176 5.99 -13.52 -10.62
N GLN A 177 5.08 -14.23 -11.31
CA GLN A 177 4.55 -15.50 -10.84
C GLN A 177 4.65 -16.62 -11.88
N PRO A 178 5.80 -17.29 -12.02
CA PRO A 178 5.87 -18.58 -12.69
C PRO A 178 4.87 -19.54 -12.06
N THR A 179 3.99 -20.11 -12.88
CA THR A 179 2.83 -20.86 -12.40
C THR A 179 2.63 -22.13 -13.22
N ALA A 180 2.28 -23.22 -12.55
CA ALA A 180 1.92 -24.49 -13.17
C ALA A 180 0.59 -25.00 -12.58
N ALA A 181 -0.23 -25.62 -13.42
CA ALA A 181 -1.53 -26.15 -13.03
C ALA A 181 -1.82 -27.47 -13.74
N MET A 182 -2.52 -28.37 -13.06
CA MET A 182 -2.81 -29.71 -13.54
C MET A 182 -4.23 -30.15 -13.19
N LYS A 183 -4.91 -30.79 -14.16
CA LYS A 183 -6.22 -31.43 -13.97
C LYS A 183 -6.08 -32.91 -13.61
N PHE A 184 -7.04 -33.39 -12.81
CA PHE A 184 -7.18 -34.75 -12.33
C PHE A 184 -8.66 -35.18 -12.34
N SER A 185 -8.91 -36.45 -12.05
CA SER A 185 -10.26 -36.98 -11.81
C SER A 185 -11.24 -36.71 -12.95
N GLN A 186 -10.83 -37.04 -14.18
CA GLN A 186 -11.60 -36.78 -15.41
C GLN A 186 -12.00 -35.31 -15.55
N ASP A 187 -11.03 -34.41 -15.40
CA ASP A 187 -11.21 -32.96 -15.50
C ASP A 187 -12.16 -32.33 -14.46
N ARG A 188 -12.44 -33.02 -13.35
CA ARG A 188 -13.27 -32.46 -12.27
C ARG A 188 -12.47 -31.72 -11.22
N VAL A 189 -11.22 -32.12 -10.97
CA VAL A 189 -10.36 -31.52 -9.96
C VAL A 189 -9.15 -30.90 -10.65
N ALA A 190 -8.76 -29.71 -10.26
CA ALA A 190 -7.51 -29.09 -10.66
C ALA A 190 -6.73 -28.61 -9.44
N VAL A 191 -5.40 -28.66 -9.53
CA VAL A 191 -4.47 -28.08 -8.56
C VAL A 191 -3.52 -27.17 -9.31
N GLY A 192 -3.16 -26.05 -8.72
CA GLY A 192 -2.16 -25.15 -9.29
C GLY A 192 -1.24 -24.57 -8.22
N VAL A 193 -0.03 -24.24 -8.62
CA VAL A 193 0.99 -23.63 -7.78
C VAL A 193 1.70 -22.54 -8.57
N GLY A 194 1.83 -21.36 -7.95
CA GLY A 194 2.59 -20.23 -8.45
C GLY A 194 3.65 -19.83 -7.43
N LEU A 195 4.90 -19.68 -7.88
CA LEU A 195 5.97 -19.09 -7.10
C LEU A 195 5.90 -17.57 -7.27
N GLN A 196 5.72 -16.80 -6.20
CA GLN A 196 5.71 -15.34 -6.28
C GLN A 196 7.10 -14.79 -6.00
N ILE A 197 7.64 -14.05 -6.97
CA ILE A 197 8.83 -13.22 -6.80
C ILE A 197 8.32 -11.79 -6.70
N ASN A 198 8.38 -11.23 -5.49
CA ASN A 198 7.84 -9.91 -5.19
C ASN A 198 8.98 -8.90 -5.16
N ARG A 199 8.86 -7.80 -5.90
CA ARG A 199 9.69 -6.60 -5.72
C ARG A 199 8.82 -5.52 -5.10
N GLY A 200 9.22 -5.06 -3.93
CA GLY A 200 8.56 -3.97 -3.23
C GLY A 200 9.37 -2.69 -3.32
N ASP A 201 8.70 -1.56 -3.42
CA ASP A 201 9.28 -0.21 -3.31
C ASP A 201 8.60 0.51 -2.15
N ILE A 202 9.37 1.28 -1.39
CA ILE A 202 8.86 2.13 -0.32
C ILE A 202 9.48 3.51 -0.42
N LEU A 203 8.64 4.53 -0.35
CA LEU A 203 9.03 5.91 -0.14
C LEU A 203 8.16 6.50 0.95
N VAL A 204 8.75 7.04 2.00
CA VAL A 204 8.01 7.76 3.05
C VAL A 204 8.73 9.06 3.35
N ASP A 205 8.05 10.19 3.19
CA ASP A 205 8.44 11.48 3.75
C ASP A 205 7.41 11.85 4.81
N GLN A 206 7.82 12.07 6.05
CA GLN A 206 6.86 12.38 7.11
C GLN A 206 7.45 13.29 8.17
N VAL A 207 6.64 14.26 8.60
CA VAL A 207 6.95 15.08 9.77
C VAL A 207 6.65 14.29 11.04
N ARG A 208 7.58 14.33 12.00
CA ARG A 208 7.36 13.95 13.40
C ARG A 208 7.78 15.09 14.32
N LEU A 209 7.29 15.03 15.55
CA LEU A 209 7.62 15.98 16.61
C LEU A 209 8.48 15.27 17.65
N ILE A 210 9.72 15.72 17.81
CA ILE A 210 10.65 15.18 18.81
C ILE A 210 10.64 16.07 20.06
N ASP A 211 10.87 15.48 21.23
CA ASP A 211 10.98 16.24 22.48
C ASP A 211 12.19 17.17 22.45
N ASN A 212 12.01 18.42 22.92
CA ASN A 212 13.15 19.29 23.15
C ASN A 212 13.97 18.75 24.33
N PRO A 213 15.25 18.40 24.12
CA PRO A 213 16.09 17.78 25.14
C PRO A 213 16.61 18.77 26.20
N TYR A 214 16.46 20.08 25.99
CA TYR A 214 16.92 21.11 26.93
C TYR A 214 15.97 21.26 28.13
N PRO A 215 16.48 21.64 29.32
CA PRO A 215 15.65 21.90 30.48
C PRO A 215 14.94 23.25 30.38
N TYR A 216 14.01 23.48 31.32
CA TYR A 216 13.39 24.79 31.51
C TYR A 216 14.47 25.88 31.70
N PRO A 217 14.30 27.07 31.09
CA PRO A 217 13.15 27.55 30.33
C PRO A 217 13.20 27.28 28.82
N LEU A 218 14.14 26.49 28.32
CA LEU A 218 14.38 26.32 26.88
C LEU A 218 13.36 25.40 26.20
N ASN A 219 12.69 24.53 26.96
CA ASN A 219 11.65 23.59 26.49
C ASN A 219 10.23 24.07 26.76
N VAL A 220 10.02 25.39 26.85
CA VAL A 220 8.66 25.95 26.93
C VAL A 220 8.14 26.21 25.53
N ARG A 221 6.81 26.18 25.39
CA ARG A 221 6.13 26.47 24.12
C ARG A 221 6.55 27.81 23.52
N PRO A 222 6.73 27.89 22.18
CA PRO A 222 6.47 26.81 21.20
C PRO A 222 7.64 25.83 21.01
N TYR A 223 8.66 25.86 21.87
CA TYR A 223 9.90 25.09 21.74
C TYR A 223 9.92 23.80 22.56
N ASP A 224 8.79 23.35 23.10
CA ASP A 224 8.67 22.07 23.83
C ASP A 224 8.87 20.86 22.92
N LYS A 225 8.64 21.02 21.61
CA LYS A 225 8.90 20.02 20.57
C LYS A 225 9.69 20.63 19.42
N PHE A 226 10.54 19.83 18.78
CA PHE A 226 11.15 20.19 17.49
C PHE A 226 10.50 19.45 16.35
N ALA A 227 10.37 20.13 15.21
CA ALA A 227 9.84 19.55 13.99
C ALA A 227 10.97 18.85 13.23
N GLU A 228 10.76 17.57 12.94
CA GLU A 228 11.67 16.77 12.15
C GLU A 228 10.93 16.18 10.96
N ILE A 229 11.55 16.23 9.78
CA ILE A 229 11.09 15.44 8.64
C ILE A 229 12.08 14.30 8.42
N TYR A 230 11.58 13.08 8.42
CA TYR A 230 12.36 11.92 7.98
C TYR A 230 11.88 11.47 6.60
N SER A 231 12.82 10.94 5.83
CA SER A 231 12.64 10.43 4.48
C SER A 231 13.29 9.05 4.40
N VAL A 232 12.58 8.07 3.86
CA VAL A 232 13.15 6.77 3.47
C VAL A 232 12.75 6.47 2.04
N ASP A 233 13.70 6.01 1.24
CA ASP A 233 13.48 5.59 -0.14
C ASP A 233 14.29 4.32 -0.41
N GLY A 234 13.61 3.22 -0.71
CA GLY A 234 14.27 1.95 -0.92
C GLY A 234 13.39 0.92 -1.59
N TYR A 235 14.01 -0.22 -1.89
CA TYR A 235 13.35 -1.33 -2.52
C TYR A 235 13.87 -2.66 -1.97
N GLY A 236 13.14 -3.73 -2.25
CA GLY A 236 13.49 -5.05 -1.77
C GLY A 236 12.87 -6.17 -2.56
N PHE A 237 13.32 -7.38 -2.27
CA PHE A 237 12.75 -8.59 -2.85
C PHE A 237 12.26 -9.55 -1.77
N GLY A 238 11.18 -10.25 -2.07
CA GLY A 238 10.62 -11.30 -1.24
C GLY A 238 10.09 -12.45 -2.08
N ILE A 239 9.96 -13.61 -1.45
CA ILE A 239 9.39 -14.80 -2.07
C ILE A 239 8.09 -15.17 -1.34
N GLY A 240 7.08 -15.52 -2.13
CA GLY A 240 5.82 -16.08 -1.66
C GLY A 240 5.36 -17.22 -2.56
N ALA A 241 4.18 -17.76 -2.28
CA ALA A 241 3.56 -18.80 -3.08
C ALA A 241 2.04 -18.58 -3.14
N ASN A 242 1.44 -18.94 -4.27
CA ASN A 242 -0.02 -19.03 -4.44
C ASN A 242 -0.36 -20.48 -4.79
N VAL A 243 -1.14 -21.14 -3.96
CA VAL A 243 -1.55 -22.53 -4.17
C VAL A 243 -3.06 -22.58 -4.28
N GLY A 244 -3.54 -23.21 -5.34
CA GLY A 244 -4.95 -23.26 -5.68
C GLY A 244 -5.46 -24.69 -5.84
N VAL A 245 -6.73 -24.89 -5.52
CA VAL A 245 -7.52 -26.06 -5.88
C VAL A 245 -8.83 -25.59 -6.51
N GLN A 246 -9.32 -26.29 -7.51
CA GLN A 246 -10.62 -26.03 -8.11
C GLN A 246 -11.35 -27.33 -8.39
N PHE A 247 -12.65 -27.36 -8.11
CA PHE A 247 -13.51 -28.52 -8.24
C PHE A 247 -14.78 -28.18 -9.03
N LYS A 248 -14.96 -28.84 -10.17
CA LYS A 248 -16.20 -28.81 -10.95
C LYS A 248 -17.19 -29.80 -10.35
N VAL A 249 -18.05 -29.31 -9.47
CA VAL A 249 -19.11 -30.09 -8.80
C VAL A 249 -20.09 -30.64 -9.84
N SER A 250 -20.44 -29.81 -10.83
CA SER A 250 -21.30 -30.17 -11.96
C SER A 250 -20.93 -29.31 -13.18
N PRO A 251 -21.52 -29.54 -14.38
CA PRO A 251 -21.31 -28.64 -15.52
C PRO A 251 -21.70 -27.17 -15.26
N LYS A 252 -22.53 -26.91 -14.25
CA LYS A 252 -23.01 -25.58 -13.89
C LYS A 252 -22.34 -24.98 -12.66
N VAL A 253 -21.60 -25.76 -11.87
CA VAL A 253 -21.12 -25.33 -10.55
C VAL A 253 -19.65 -25.65 -10.40
N THR A 254 -18.86 -24.63 -10.11
CA THR A 254 -17.44 -24.72 -9.81
C THR A 254 -17.16 -24.09 -8.46
N ILE A 255 -16.34 -24.76 -7.65
CA ILE A 255 -15.83 -24.22 -6.38
C ILE A 255 -14.31 -24.12 -6.51
N GLY A 256 -13.75 -22.99 -6.11
CA GLY A 256 -12.31 -22.77 -6.04
C GLY A 256 -11.89 -22.38 -4.63
N ALA A 257 -10.67 -22.75 -4.26
CA ALA A 257 -10.02 -22.24 -3.07
C ALA A 257 -8.55 -21.98 -3.37
N ASN A 258 -7.98 -20.95 -2.76
CA ASN A 258 -6.56 -20.67 -2.86
C ASN A 258 -5.99 -20.17 -1.54
N TYR A 259 -4.68 -20.34 -1.39
CA TYR A 259 -3.89 -19.79 -0.30
C TYR A 259 -2.69 -19.05 -0.89
N VAL A 260 -2.55 -17.79 -0.50
CA VAL A 260 -1.37 -16.98 -0.77
C VAL A 260 -0.54 -16.92 0.51
N SER A 261 0.72 -17.35 0.45
CA SER A 261 1.60 -17.31 1.61
C SER A 261 1.97 -15.88 1.96
N ALA A 262 2.29 -15.65 3.24
CA ALA A 262 3.01 -14.44 3.63
C ALA A 262 4.33 -14.35 2.85
N SER A 263 4.75 -13.12 2.51
CA SER A 263 6.00 -12.84 1.81
C SER A 263 6.78 -11.82 2.61
N LYS A 264 8.01 -12.17 3.00
CA LYS A 264 8.94 -11.26 3.67
C LYS A 264 9.79 -10.58 2.61
N ILE A 265 9.57 -9.29 2.40
CA ILE A 265 10.36 -8.45 1.51
C ILE A 265 11.43 -7.78 2.36
N LYS A 266 12.69 -8.11 2.12
CA LYS A 266 13.82 -7.43 2.76
C LYS A 266 14.15 -6.20 1.95
N MET A 267 13.94 -5.02 2.53
CA MET A 267 14.09 -3.74 1.87
C MET A 267 15.31 -3.02 2.42
N THR A 268 16.07 -2.43 1.51
CA THR A 268 17.23 -1.58 1.83
C THR A 268 17.12 -0.30 1.01
N GLY A 269 17.62 0.80 1.55
CA GLY A 269 17.64 2.05 0.83
C GLY A 269 18.30 3.18 1.60
N ASP A 270 18.10 4.38 1.08
CA ASP A 270 18.63 5.60 1.67
C ASP A 270 17.65 6.20 2.66
N SER A 271 18.18 6.81 3.70
CA SER A 271 17.42 7.53 4.71
C SER A 271 17.97 8.94 4.92
N LYS A 272 17.07 9.90 5.19
CA LYS A 272 17.43 11.29 5.45
C LYS A 272 16.57 11.84 6.56
N GLU A 273 17.18 12.47 7.55
CA GLU A 273 16.50 13.15 8.65
C GLU A 273 16.87 14.62 8.61
N ARG A 274 15.89 15.50 8.81
CA ARG A 274 16.13 16.95 8.91
C ARG A 274 15.34 17.53 10.07
N ILE A 275 16.03 18.09 11.05
CA ILE A 275 15.44 18.77 12.19
C ILE A 275 15.47 20.28 11.94
N TYR A 276 14.29 20.88 12.00
CA TYR A 276 14.09 22.33 11.87
C TYR A 276 14.23 22.93 13.27
N MET A 277 15.36 23.53 13.57
CA MET A 277 15.60 24.11 14.89
C MET A 277 14.79 25.39 15.11
N PRO A 278 14.43 25.72 16.36
CA PRO A 278 13.69 26.95 16.65
C PRO A 278 14.52 28.20 16.39
N PHE A 279 13.85 29.32 16.14
CA PHE A 279 14.48 30.64 16.18
C PHE A 279 13.96 31.44 17.37
N ASN A 280 14.87 31.80 18.28
CA ASN A 280 14.60 32.73 19.37
C ASN A 280 15.86 33.53 19.68
N ASP A 281 15.85 34.82 19.35
CA ASP A 281 16.98 35.72 19.53
C ASP A 281 17.39 35.84 21.01
N GLY A 282 16.40 35.91 21.91
CA GLY A 282 16.65 35.97 23.36
C GLY A 282 17.35 34.74 23.88
N PHE A 283 16.91 33.54 23.49
CA PHE A 283 17.54 32.28 23.89
C PHE A 283 18.90 32.05 23.23
N ALA A 284 19.05 32.42 21.96
CA ALA A 284 20.34 32.40 21.30
C ALA A 284 21.34 33.30 22.03
N HIS A 285 20.87 34.45 22.52
CA HIS A 285 21.72 35.44 23.17
C HIS A 285 21.88 35.29 24.69
N LEU A 286 21.23 34.29 25.32
CA LEU A 286 21.40 34.00 26.75
C LEU A 286 22.88 33.78 27.15
N TYR A 287 23.71 33.35 26.19
CA TYR A 287 25.09 32.97 26.45
C TYR A 287 26.09 33.58 25.45
N MET A 288 25.91 34.84 25.04
CA MET A 288 26.90 35.59 24.25
C MET A 288 28.15 35.93 25.07
N ASP A 289 28.88 34.90 25.53
CA ASP A 289 30.10 35.02 26.30
C ASP A 289 31.25 34.34 25.54
N PRO A 290 32.38 35.02 25.28
CA PRO A 290 33.59 34.40 24.74
C PRO A 290 34.11 33.20 25.55
N GLN A 291 33.73 33.07 26.84
CA GLN A 291 34.06 31.96 27.72
C GLN A 291 32.94 30.91 27.85
N ALA A 292 31.94 30.92 26.96
CA ALA A 292 30.82 29.98 27.00
C ALA A 292 31.30 28.52 27.07
N THR A 293 30.57 27.70 27.84
CA THR A 293 30.74 26.25 27.87
C THR A 293 30.28 25.62 26.54
N ALA A 294 30.62 24.36 26.31
CA ALA A 294 30.16 23.61 25.14
C ALA A 294 28.62 23.59 25.02
N TYR A 295 27.95 23.29 26.12
CA TYR A 295 26.48 23.30 26.22
C TYR A 295 25.88 24.66 25.87
N GLN A 296 26.47 25.76 26.35
CA GLN A 296 25.98 27.11 26.05
C GLN A 296 26.09 27.48 24.56
N ARG A 297 27.18 27.06 23.90
CA ARG A 297 27.32 27.21 22.43
C ARG A 297 26.32 26.35 21.66
N GLU A 298 26.01 25.16 22.16
CA GLU A 298 25.01 24.27 21.58
C GLU A 298 23.61 24.89 21.64
N VAL A 299 23.23 25.46 22.79
CA VAL A 299 21.98 26.21 22.96
C VAL A 299 21.92 27.41 22.01
N ASP A 300 22.97 28.25 21.98
CA ASP A 300 23.04 29.38 21.03
C ASP A 300 22.85 28.92 19.57
N SER A 301 23.51 27.83 19.17
CA SER A 301 23.39 27.26 17.83
C SER A 301 22.00 26.69 17.55
N THR A 302 21.37 26.08 18.54
CA THR A 302 20.01 25.50 18.43
C THR A 302 19.00 26.61 18.17
N PHE A 303 19.01 27.69 18.95
CA PHE A 303 17.97 28.74 18.85
C PHE A 303 18.22 29.78 17.75
N LYS A 304 19.19 29.56 16.85
CA LYS A 304 19.45 30.43 15.68
C LYS A 304 18.55 30.19 14.49
N GLY A 305 17.72 29.12 14.52
CA GLY A 305 16.80 28.75 13.45
C GLY A 305 17.47 27.98 12.31
N ALA A 306 18.47 27.15 12.61
CA ALA A 306 19.18 26.35 11.63
C ALA A 306 18.39 25.10 11.18
N LEU A 307 18.72 24.58 10.01
CA LEU A 307 18.30 23.25 9.56
C LEU A 307 19.49 22.31 9.75
N ILE A 308 19.34 21.28 10.59
CA ILE A 308 20.34 20.23 10.69
C ILE A 308 19.79 18.98 10.02
N GLY A 309 20.67 18.18 9.41
CA GLY A 309 20.25 16.94 8.79
C GLY A 309 21.31 15.87 8.88
N ASN A 310 20.83 14.64 8.78
CA ASN A 310 21.63 13.43 8.76
C ASN A 310 21.19 12.59 7.56
N THR A 311 22.12 11.88 6.96
CA THR A 311 21.84 10.88 5.93
C THR A 311 22.43 9.56 6.34
N GLY A 312 21.72 8.48 6.02
CA GLY A 312 22.10 7.13 6.33
C GLY A 312 21.54 6.12 5.35
N GLU A 313 21.72 4.85 5.67
CA GLU A 313 21.04 3.73 5.03
C GLU A 313 19.98 3.19 6.01
N PHE A 314 18.99 2.49 5.49
CA PHE A 314 18.03 1.73 6.32
C PHE A 314 17.87 0.30 5.82
N GLU A 315 17.56 -0.60 6.74
CA GLU A 315 17.12 -1.95 6.45
C GLU A 315 15.81 -2.21 7.20
N VAL A 316 14.80 -2.72 6.49
CA VAL A 316 13.52 -3.13 7.09
C VAL A 316 13.01 -4.41 6.43
N GLU A 317 12.45 -5.32 7.24
CA GLU A 317 11.75 -6.50 6.73
C GLU A 317 10.25 -6.22 6.72
N MET A 318 9.66 -6.11 5.52
CA MET A 318 8.23 -5.97 5.36
C MET A 318 7.58 -7.33 5.15
N LYS A 319 6.70 -7.74 6.07
CA LYS A 319 5.96 -9.01 5.96
C LYS A 319 4.56 -8.77 5.40
N LEU A 320 4.41 -8.99 4.09
CA LEU A 320 3.09 -9.02 3.45
C LEU A 320 2.22 -10.14 4.06
N PRO A 321 0.92 -9.89 4.29
CA PRO A 321 0.04 -10.84 4.96
C PRO A 321 -0.23 -12.07 4.10
N SER A 322 -0.49 -13.20 4.75
CA SER A 322 -1.10 -14.37 4.10
C SER A 322 -2.59 -14.17 3.82
N GLU A 323 -3.10 -14.84 2.80
CA GLU A 323 -4.50 -14.76 2.37
C GLU A 323 -5.07 -16.17 2.13
N PHE A 324 -6.30 -16.41 2.60
CA PHE A 324 -7.09 -17.59 2.24
C PHE A 324 -8.37 -17.16 1.53
N GLY A 325 -8.64 -17.76 0.37
CA GLY A 325 -9.79 -17.45 -0.44
C GLY A 325 -10.61 -18.68 -0.81
N VAL A 326 -11.92 -18.52 -0.84
CA VAL A 326 -12.88 -19.51 -1.36
C VAL A 326 -13.82 -18.81 -2.32
N GLY A 327 -14.08 -19.42 -3.48
CA GLY A 327 -14.97 -18.88 -4.51
C GLY A 327 -15.95 -19.92 -5.02
N PHE A 328 -17.14 -19.46 -5.35
CA PHE A 328 -18.21 -20.25 -5.95
C PHE A 328 -18.64 -19.58 -7.25
N ALA A 329 -18.64 -20.33 -8.35
CA ALA A 329 -19.14 -19.90 -9.65
C ALA A 329 -20.31 -20.78 -10.09
N TYR A 330 -21.41 -20.14 -10.46
CA TYR A 330 -22.61 -20.77 -11.01
C TYR A 330 -22.83 -20.29 -12.44
N HIS A 331 -23.03 -21.24 -13.34
CA HIS A 331 -23.31 -21.05 -14.75
C HIS A 331 -24.75 -21.51 -15.03
N PRO A 332 -25.78 -20.66 -14.81
CA PRO A 332 -27.16 -21.04 -15.09
C PRO A 332 -27.38 -21.53 -16.53
N ASN A 333 -26.63 -20.95 -17.46
CA ASN A 333 -26.58 -21.23 -18.90
C ASN A 333 -25.20 -20.78 -19.45
N ASP A 334 -24.95 -21.03 -20.74
CA ASP A 334 -23.65 -20.73 -21.37
C ASP A 334 -23.33 -19.23 -21.53
N LYS A 335 -24.31 -18.35 -21.28
CA LYS A 335 -24.19 -16.90 -21.45
C LYS A 335 -24.13 -16.14 -20.13
N THR A 336 -24.28 -16.82 -18.98
CA THR A 336 -24.40 -16.14 -17.67
C THR A 336 -23.51 -16.81 -16.64
N ILE A 337 -22.78 -16.01 -15.88
CA ILE A 337 -21.99 -16.46 -14.73
C ILE A 337 -22.35 -15.60 -13.53
N VAL A 338 -22.68 -16.24 -12.42
CA VAL A 338 -22.80 -15.60 -11.10
C VAL A 338 -21.69 -16.14 -10.22
N SER A 339 -20.95 -15.25 -9.57
CA SER A 339 -19.80 -15.63 -8.74
C SER A 339 -19.82 -14.92 -7.40
N VAL A 340 -19.38 -15.64 -6.37
CA VAL A 340 -19.20 -15.11 -5.01
C VAL A 340 -17.87 -15.62 -4.47
N ASP A 341 -17.03 -14.71 -4.01
CA ASP A 341 -15.78 -15.03 -3.32
C ASP A 341 -15.81 -14.50 -1.88
N LEU A 342 -15.23 -15.28 -0.98
CA LEU A 342 -14.90 -14.90 0.39
C LEU A 342 -13.38 -14.96 0.54
N VAL A 343 -12.79 -13.88 1.04
CA VAL A 343 -11.34 -13.75 1.23
C VAL A 343 -11.04 -13.34 2.65
N TYR A 344 -10.15 -14.06 3.31
CA TYR A 344 -9.63 -13.75 4.63
C TYR A 344 -8.15 -13.38 4.54
N THR A 345 -7.83 -12.13 4.88
CA THR A 345 -6.47 -11.58 4.83
C THR A 345 -5.95 -11.37 6.25
N ARG A 346 -4.80 -11.95 6.58
CA ARG A 346 -4.22 -11.94 7.93
C ARG A 346 -3.36 -10.71 8.17
N TRP A 347 -3.98 -9.53 8.11
CA TRP A 347 -3.30 -8.25 8.34
C TRP A 347 -2.66 -8.11 9.73
N SER A 348 -3.07 -8.91 10.72
CA SER A 348 -2.36 -9.01 12.01
C SER A 348 -0.93 -9.56 11.90
N GLU A 349 -0.57 -10.17 10.77
CA GLU A 349 0.81 -10.58 10.47
C GLU A 349 1.69 -9.41 10.01
N PHE A 350 1.09 -8.29 9.62
CA PHE A 350 1.80 -7.09 9.17
C PHE A 350 2.36 -6.35 10.39
N GLN A 351 3.68 -6.39 10.54
CA GLN A 351 4.37 -5.88 11.73
C GLN A 351 4.74 -4.41 11.61
N ASP A 352 4.99 -3.79 12.76
CA ASP A 352 5.50 -2.42 12.85
C ASP A 352 6.83 -2.28 12.10
N PHE A 353 7.03 -1.15 11.43
CA PHE A 353 8.27 -0.89 10.71
C PHE A 353 9.22 -0.15 11.62
N GLN A 354 10.35 -0.79 11.93
CA GLN A 354 11.47 -0.13 12.59
C GLN A 354 12.45 0.32 11.51
N ILE A 355 12.46 1.61 11.24
CA ILE A 355 13.46 2.25 10.40
C ILE A 355 14.63 2.57 11.31
N LYS A 356 15.71 1.80 11.12
CA LYS A 356 16.99 2.07 11.75
C LYS A 356 17.81 2.95 10.83
N PHE A 357 18.27 4.07 11.33
CA PHE A 357 19.09 4.99 10.57
C PHE A 357 20.55 4.67 10.84
N ASP A 358 21.27 4.17 9.83
CA ASP A 358 22.71 3.98 9.97
C ASP A 358 23.41 5.34 9.94
N SER A 359 24.25 5.63 10.93
CA SER A 359 24.88 6.94 11.10
C SER A 359 26.04 7.16 10.11
N LEU A 360 25.74 7.28 8.81
CA LEU A 360 26.73 7.40 7.73
C LEU A 360 26.82 8.83 7.17
N SER A 361 26.92 9.84 8.03
CA SER A 361 27.51 11.14 7.66
C SER A 361 27.86 12.05 8.85
N ARG A 362 28.34 11.49 9.97
CA ARG A 362 28.81 12.29 11.14
C ARG A 362 30.19 12.93 10.94
N LYS A 363 30.46 13.59 9.81
CA LYS A 363 31.81 14.06 9.45
C LYS A 363 32.12 15.55 9.60
N THR A 364 31.23 16.38 10.16
CA THR A 364 31.45 17.85 10.11
C THR A 364 31.09 18.66 11.35
N LEU A 365 30.75 18.06 12.49
CA LEU A 365 30.63 18.79 13.76
C LEU A 365 31.55 18.14 14.79
N GLN A 366 32.39 18.94 15.46
CA GLN A 366 33.24 18.47 16.55
C GLN A 366 32.32 17.83 17.60
N ALA A 367 32.31 16.49 17.65
CA ALA A 367 31.32 15.68 18.38
C ALA A 367 31.23 16.02 19.89
N GLU A 368 32.22 16.70 20.44
CA GLU A 368 32.26 17.14 21.84
C GLU A 368 31.37 18.37 22.14
N TYR A 369 30.99 19.17 21.13
CA TYR A 369 30.19 20.39 21.31
C TYR A 369 28.69 20.23 21.04
N PHE A 370 28.26 19.11 20.46
CA PHE A 370 26.89 18.88 19.97
C PHE A 370 26.31 17.53 20.42
N ALA A 371 26.68 17.07 21.62
CA ALA A 371 26.27 15.78 22.15
C ALA A 371 24.74 15.65 22.29
N THR A 372 24.04 16.75 22.60
CA THR A 372 22.58 16.74 22.68
C THR A 372 21.95 16.60 21.29
N TRP A 373 22.60 17.13 20.25
CA TRP A 373 22.11 16.98 18.88
C TRP A 373 22.18 15.54 18.39
N ASP A 374 23.22 14.79 18.76
CA ASP A 374 23.33 13.38 18.39
C ASP A 374 22.20 12.54 19.02
N ALA A 375 21.79 12.86 20.24
CA ALA A 375 20.69 12.17 20.92
C ALA A 375 19.29 12.46 20.32
N MET A 376 19.14 13.49 19.48
CA MET A 376 17.88 13.82 18.83
C MET A 376 17.56 12.94 17.62
N PHE A 377 18.58 12.40 16.95
CA PHE A 377 18.40 11.47 15.83
C PHE A 377 18.12 10.07 16.39
N THR A 378 16.90 9.59 16.20
CA THR A 378 16.42 8.33 16.78
C THR A 378 15.69 7.48 15.77
N ASP A 379 15.82 6.15 15.90
CA ASP A 379 15.08 5.18 15.11
C ASP A 379 13.58 5.53 15.07
N VAL A 380 12.97 5.38 13.89
CA VAL A 380 11.54 5.62 13.70
C VAL A 380 10.82 4.27 13.78
N THR A 381 9.82 4.15 14.64
CA THR A 381 8.87 3.04 14.59
C THR A 381 7.55 3.52 14.02
N VAL A 382 7.15 2.98 12.88
CA VAL A 382 5.82 3.19 12.28
C VAL A 382 4.91 2.04 12.72
N PRO A 383 3.92 2.29 13.61
CA PRO A 383 3.05 1.23 14.09
C PRO A 383 1.99 0.90 13.05
N PHE A 384 1.79 -0.39 12.78
CA PHE A 384 0.72 -0.85 11.90
C PHE A 384 -0.43 -1.44 12.71
N GLN A 385 -0.23 -2.35 13.68
CA GLN A 385 -1.31 -2.89 14.55
C GLN A 385 -2.62 -3.26 13.80
N TRP A 386 -2.54 -3.75 12.57
CA TRP A 386 -3.73 -4.01 11.77
C TRP A 386 -4.49 -5.26 12.21
N LYS A 387 -5.80 -5.24 11.97
CA LYS A 387 -6.69 -6.35 12.25
C LYS A 387 -6.96 -7.13 10.97
N ASP A 388 -7.07 -8.44 11.11
CA ASP A 388 -7.49 -9.33 10.04
C ASP A 388 -8.80 -8.87 9.38
N LYS A 389 -8.92 -9.12 8.08
CA LYS A 389 -10.04 -8.65 7.26
C LYS A 389 -10.70 -9.78 6.51
N ILE A 390 -12.02 -9.65 6.37
CA ILE A 390 -12.82 -10.46 5.46
C ILE A 390 -13.30 -9.54 4.33
N LYS A 391 -13.09 -9.97 3.09
CA LYS A 391 -13.64 -9.36 1.88
C LYS A 391 -14.63 -10.32 1.25
N ILE A 392 -15.80 -9.79 0.89
CA ILE A 392 -16.82 -10.52 0.12
C ILE A 392 -16.91 -9.84 -1.24
N SER A 393 -16.79 -10.63 -2.29
CA SER A 393 -16.90 -10.17 -3.67
C SER A 393 -18.07 -10.88 -4.34
N ILE A 394 -18.88 -10.14 -5.10
CA ILE A 394 -20.02 -10.68 -5.86
C ILE A 394 -19.92 -10.17 -7.29
N GLY A 395 -20.06 -11.05 -8.26
CA GLY A 395 -19.96 -10.74 -9.68
C GLY A 395 -21.06 -11.38 -10.51
N LEU A 396 -21.48 -10.68 -11.56
CA LEU A 396 -22.40 -11.18 -12.59
C LEU A 396 -21.83 -10.86 -13.97
N GLU A 397 -21.62 -11.88 -14.79
CA GLU A 397 -21.26 -11.76 -16.20
C GLU A 397 -22.45 -12.22 -17.05
N LYS A 398 -22.74 -11.46 -18.11
CA LYS A 398 -23.76 -11.84 -19.10
C LYS A 398 -23.28 -11.53 -20.51
N VAL A 399 -23.15 -12.55 -21.34
CA VAL A 399 -22.88 -12.45 -22.78
C VAL A 399 -24.15 -11.98 -23.48
N LEU A 400 -24.11 -10.78 -24.08
CA LEU A 400 -25.28 -10.14 -24.69
C LEU A 400 -25.55 -10.60 -26.13
N ASN A 401 -24.50 -10.92 -26.89
CA ASN A 401 -24.56 -11.35 -28.30
C ASN A 401 -23.59 -12.50 -28.53
N GLU A 402 -23.79 -13.28 -29.60
CA GLU A 402 -22.91 -14.38 -30.02
C GLU A 402 -21.56 -13.90 -30.59
#